data_AF-Q5BXP6-F1
#
_entry.id   AF-Q5BXP6-F1
#
_cell.length_a   1.000
_cell.length_b   1.000
_cell.length_c   1.000
_cell.angle_alpha   90.00
_cell.angle_beta   90.00
_cell.angle_gamma   90.00
#
_symmetry.space_group_name_H-M   'P 1'
#
loop_
_entity.id
_entity.type
_entity.pdbx_description
1 polymer ?
#
loop_
_entity_poly.entity_id
_entity_poly.type
_entity_poly.pdbx_seq_one_letter_code
_entity_poly.pdbx_strand_id
1 'polypeptide(L)'
;MVKYVCTEFWSSVYHKQVDTLKTNYQDVYVLTVNDFQPLLKFESVPESMSGIPKYLAFPSGLLKGALCSLGLNCIVTAECEQLPTCKFTVTILSYRGVN
;
A
#
# COMPACT_ATOMS: atom_id res chain seq x y z
N MET A 1 5.85 13.28 5.66
CA MET A 1 6.40 11.92 5.83
C MET A 1 5.55 10.87 5.12
N VAL A 2 4.29 10.67 5.51
CA VAL A 2 3.43 9.61 4.94
C VAL A 2 3.30 9.71 3.42
N LYS A 3 2.98 10.90 2.89
CA LYS A 3 2.94 11.16 1.45
C LYS A 3 4.22 10.71 0.72
N TYR A 4 5.40 11.03 1.27
CA TYR A 4 6.68 10.62 0.67
C TYR A 4 6.85 9.11 0.66
N VAL A 5 6.48 8.41 1.75
CA VAL A 5 6.52 6.94 1.76
C VAL A 5 5.54 6.36 0.74
N CYS A 6 4.34 6.92 0.66
CA CYS A 6 3.31 6.46 -0.25
C CYS A 6 3.59 6.78 -1.72
N THR A 7 4.44 7.75 -2.06
CA THR A 7 4.76 8.11 -3.45
C THR A 7 6.20 7.77 -3.82
N GLU A 8 7.17 8.45 -3.23
CA GLU A 8 8.58 8.41 -3.65
C GLU A 8 9.24 7.10 -3.25
N PHE A 9 9.08 6.67 -2.00
CA PHE A 9 9.63 5.41 -1.53
C PHE A 9 8.98 4.21 -2.24
N TRP A 10 7.66 4.25 -2.45
CA TRP A 10 6.99 3.25 -3.27
C TRP A 10 7.62 3.17 -4.67
N SER A 11 7.77 4.33 -5.33
CA SER A 11 8.30 4.41 -6.69
C SER A 11 9.74 3.93 -6.80
N SER A 12 10.57 4.15 -5.76
CA SER A 12 11.96 3.67 -5.77
C SER A 12 12.05 2.14 -5.63
N VAL A 13 11.12 1.51 -4.91
CA VAL A 13 11.10 0.05 -4.71
C VAL A 13 10.47 -0.69 -5.89
N TYR A 14 9.35 -0.19 -6.40
CA TYR A 14 8.59 -0.88 -7.46
C TYR A 14 8.88 -0.34 -8.86
N HIS A 15 9.71 0.70 -8.99
CA HIS A 15 9.98 1.38 -10.26
C HIS A 15 8.69 1.83 -10.99
N LYS A 16 7.64 2.12 -10.22
CA LYS A 16 6.32 2.54 -10.70
C LYS A 16 5.73 3.58 -9.76
N GLN A 17 5.24 4.68 -10.32
CA GLN A 17 4.47 5.68 -9.57
C GLN A 17 3.10 5.15 -9.14
N VAL A 18 2.64 5.59 -7.98
CA VAL A 18 1.26 5.36 -7.55
C VAL A 18 0.32 6.19 -8.45
N ASP A 19 -0.70 5.55 -8.99
CA ASP A 19 -1.67 6.19 -9.89
C ASP A 19 -2.55 7.21 -9.17
N THR A 20 -2.94 6.93 -7.92
CA THR A 20 -3.69 7.89 -7.11
C THR A 20 -3.36 7.76 -5.63
N LEU A 21 -3.15 8.90 -4.97
CA LEU A 21 -3.09 8.99 -3.52
C LEU A 21 -4.26 9.84 -3.04
N LYS A 22 -5.20 9.23 -2.31
CA LYS A 22 -6.27 9.96 -1.60
C LYS A 22 -5.93 10.04 -0.12
N THR A 23 -6.32 11.12 0.54
CA THR A 23 -6.19 11.26 1.99
C THR A 23 -7.37 12.05 2.56
N ASN A 24 -7.76 11.73 3.79
CA ASN A 24 -8.67 12.55 4.57
C ASN A 24 -7.97 13.74 5.26
N TYR A 25 -6.67 13.96 4.98
CA TYR A 25 -5.82 14.98 5.61
C TYR A 25 -5.61 14.84 7.12
N GLN A 26 -6.02 13.71 7.71
CA GLN A 26 -5.87 13.43 9.14
C GLN A 26 -4.93 12.23 9.33
N ASP A 27 -5.40 11.05 9.00
CA ASP A 27 -4.77 9.79 9.39
C ASP A 27 -4.88 8.68 8.34
N VAL A 28 -5.78 8.81 7.35
CA VAL A 28 -6.01 7.80 6.32
C VAL A 28 -5.42 8.23 4.98
N TYR A 29 -4.68 7.31 4.36
CA TYR A 29 -4.09 7.45 3.04
C TYR A 29 -4.41 6.21 2.22
N VAL A 30 -4.97 6.39 1.03
CA VAL A 30 -5.34 5.31 0.11
C VAL A 30 -4.53 5.44 -1.16
N LEU A 31 -3.66 4.47 -1.40
CA LEU A 31 -2.86 4.35 -2.60
C LEU A 31 -3.59 3.43 -3.57
N THR A 32 -3.84 3.89 -4.78
CA THR A 32 -4.30 3.06 -5.90
C THR A 32 -3.14 2.84 -6.85
N VAL A 33 -2.84 1.59 -7.16
CA VAL A 33 -1.80 1.20 -8.11
C VAL A 33 -2.41 0.30 -9.17
N ASN A 34 -2.48 0.77 -10.40
CA ASN A 34 -2.89 0.00 -11.56
C ASN A 34 -1.71 -0.84 -12.06
N ASP A 35 -1.97 -1.87 -12.87
CA ASP A 35 -0.91 -2.70 -13.49
C ASP A 35 0.16 -3.16 -12.50
N PHE A 36 -0.25 -3.56 -11.30
CA PHE A 36 0.70 -3.91 -10.25
C PHE A 36 1.44 -5.19 -10.67
N GLN A 37 2.74 -5.06 -10.92
CA GLN A 37 3.53 -6.10 -11.61
C GLN A 37 3.41 -7.51 -11.01
N PRO A 38 3.39 -7.69 -9.66
CA PRO A 38 3.17 -9.00 -9.06
C PRO A 38 1.84 -9.66 -9.46
N LEU A 39 0.83 -8.86 -9.83
CA LEU A 39 -0.48 -9.32 -10.24
C LEU A 39 -0.68 -9.43 -11.76
N LEU A 40 0.20 -8.84 -12.58
CA LEU A 40 0.11 -8.93 -14.05
C LEU A 40 0.21 -10.37 -14.59
N LYS A 41 0.71 -11.31 -13.79
CA LYS A 41 0.79 -12.73 -14.15
C LYS A 41 -0.54 -13.48 -13.99
N PHE A 42 -1.57 -12.82 -13.45
CA PHE A 42 -2.89 -13.41 -13.28
C PHE A 42 -3.77 -13.00 -14.46
N GLU A 43 -4.19 -13.97 -15.27
CA GLU A 43 -5.07 -13.76 -16.44
C GLU A 43 -6.53 -13.52 -16.02
N SER A 44 -6.92 -14.03 -14.86
CA SER A 44 -8.23 -13.80 -14.23
C SER A 44 -8.08 -13.89 -12.71
N VAL A 45 -9.04 -13.28 -11.99
CA VAL A 45 -9.14 -13.48 -10.54
C VAL A 45 -9.55 -14.95 -10.35
N PRO A 46 -8.68 -15.83 -9.80
CA PRO A 46 -9.07 -17.21 -9.60
C PRO A 46 -10.28 -17.24 -8.66
N GLU A 47 -11.28 -18.09 -8.93
CA GLU A 47 -12.48 -18.22 -8.08
C GLU A 47 -12.13 -18.43 -6.60
N SER A 48 -10.96 -19.01 -6.34
CA SER A 48 -10.28 -18.87 -5.06
C SER A 48 -9.44 -17.58 -5.03
N MET A 49 -10.03 -16.49 -4.53
CA MET A 49 -9.34 -15.27 -4.06
C MET A 49 -8.22 -15.55 -3.01
N SER A 50 -7.93 -16.81 -2.71
CA SER A 50 -6.95 -17.30 -1.73
C SER A 50 -5.49 -16.96 -2.07
N GLY A 51 -5.19 -16.70 -3.34
CA GLY A 51 -3.81 -16.41 -3.80
C GLY A 51 -3.43 -14.95 -3.69
N ILE A 52 -4.31 -14.03 -4.11
CA ILE A 52 -4.00 -12.61 -4.30
C ILE A 52 -3.52 -11.92 -3.02
N PRO A 53 -4.15 -12.09 -1.83
CA PRO A 53 -3.68 -11.47 -0.60
C PRO A 53 -2.22 -11.79 -0.26
N LYS A 54 -1.71 -12.96 -0.66
CA LYS A 54 -0.31 -13.35 -0.42
C LYS A 54 0.67 -12.45 -1.17
N TYR A 55 0.31 -11.97 -2.36
CA TYR A 55 1.12 -11.04 -3.16
C TYR A 55 1.04 -9.60 -2.64
N LEU A 56 -0.01 -9.27 -1.88
CA LEU A 56 -0.19 -7.94 -1.26
C LEU A 56 0.42 -7.85 0.14
N ALA A 57 0.70 -8.97 0.80
CA ALA A 57 1.25 -9.03 2.14
C ALA A 57 2.62 -8.34 2.24
N PHE A 58 3.54 -8.62 1.31
CA PHE A 58 4.86 -7.98 1.32
C PHE A 58 4.80 -6.46 1.08
N PRO A 59 4.14 -5.95 0.03
CA PRO A 59 3.98 -4.49 -0.16
C PRO A 59 3.32 -3.79 1.05
N SER A 60 2.33 -4.45 1.68
CA SER A 60 1.69 -3.92 2.90
C SER A 60 2.67 -3.81 4.06
N GLY A 61 3.46 -4.87 4.28
CA GLY A 61 4.50 -4.91 5.31
C GLY A 61 5.63 -3.91 5.04
N LEU A 62 5.99 -3.71 3.78
CA LEU A 62 7.00 -2.73 3.35
C LEU A 62 6.57 -1.30 3.69
N LEU A 63 5.35 -0.91 3.34
CA LEU A 63 4.78 0.40 3.69
C LEU A 63 4.72 0.60 5.21
N LYS A 64 4.22 -0.40 5.94
CA LYS A 64 4.15 -0.38 7.40
C LYS A 64 5.54 -0.22 8.03
N GLY A 65 6.50 -1.04 7.59
CA GLY A 65 7.87 -1.05 8.10
C GLY A 65 8.58 0.29 7.87
N ALA A 66 8.46 0.85 6.67
CA ALA A 66 9.00 2.18 6.36
C ALA A 66 8.43 3.26 7.28
N LEU A 67 7.11 3.30 7.47
CA LEU A 67 6.46 4.27 8.35
C LEU A 67 6.86 4.08 9.82
N CYS A 68 6.90 2.84 10.31
CA CYS A 68 7.32 2.52 11.67
C CYS A 68 8.80 2.88 11.91
N SER A 69 9.68 2.70 10.92
CA SER A 69 11.08 3.13 10.99
C SER A 69 11.25 4.64 11.14
N LEU A 70 10.24 5.41 10.68
CA LEU A 70 10.15 6.87 10.79
C LEU A 70 9.35 7.33 12.02
N GLY A 71 9.05 6.41 12.96
CA GLY A 71 8.32 6.71 14.20
C GLY A 71 6.79 6.78 14.07
N LEU A 72 6.22 6.35 12.93
CA LEU A 72 4.77 6.36 12.71
C LEU A 72 4.18 4.98 12.94
N ASN A 73 3.33 4.85 13.95
CA ASN A 73 2.58 3.61 14.16
C ASN A 73 1.38 3.60 13.20
N CYS A 74 1.20 2.51 12.45
CA CYS A 74 0.14 2.44 11.45
C CYS A 74 -0.35 1.01 11.20
N ILE A 75 -1.53 0.94 10.58
CA ILE A 75 -2.10 -0.26 9.98
C ILE A 75 -2.07 -0.07 8.47
N VAL A 76 -1.72 -1.14 7.75
CA VAL A 76 -1.81 -1.19 6.29
C VAL A 76 -2.68 -2.37 5.92
N THR A 77 -3.78 -2.10 5.23
CA THR A 77 -4.62 -3.12 4.58
C THR A 77 -4.48 -3.02 3.08
N ALA A 78 -4.70 -4.14 2.39
CA ALA A 78 -4.59 -4.19 0.95
C ALA A 78 -5.68 -5.07 0.34
N GLU A 79 -6.18 -4.63 -0.79
CA GLU A 79 -7.23 -5.32 -1.54
C GLU A 79 -7.01 -5.17 -3.04
N CYS A 80 -7.57 -6.10 -3.80
CA CYS A 80 -7.55 -6.11 -5.26
C CYS A 80 -8.93 -6.57 -5.71
N GLU A 81 -9.79 -5.61 -6.05
CA GLU A 81 -11.16 -5.89 -6.53
C GLU A 81 -11.16 -6.25 -8.02
N GLN A 82 -10.29 -5.61 -8.81
CA GLN A 82 -10.18 -5.82 -10.24
C GLN A 82 -8.70 -5.92 -10.59
N LEU A 83 -8.27 -7.07 -11.10
CA LEU A 83 -6.91 -7.23 -11.60
C LEU A 83 -6.67 -6.29 -12.80
N PRO A 84 -5.47 -5.73 -12.96
CA PRO A 84 -4.29 -5.80 -12.07
C PRO A 84 -4.19 -4.62 -11.08
N THR A 85 -5.31 -4.03 -10.66
CA THR A 85 -5.35 -2.86 -9.78
C THR A 85 -5.43 -3.25 -8.30
N CYS A 86 -4.57 -2.65 -7.50
CA CYS A 86 -4.54 -2.80 -6.04
C CYS A 86 -4.82 -1.49 -5.33
N LYS A 87 -5.43 -1.59 -4.15
CA LYS A 87 -5.58 -0.50 -3.20
C LYS A 87 -4.86 -0.85 -1.91
N PHE A 88 -4.02 0.05 -1.43
CA PHE A 88 -3.40 -0.02 -0.11
C PHE A 88 -3.94 1.11 0.76
N THR A 89 -4.54 0.77 1.89
CA THR A 89 -5.05 1.75 2.85
C THR A 89 -4.13 1.78 4.06
N VAL A 90 -3.49 2.93 4.28
CA VAL A 90 -2.63 3.22 5.42
C VAL A 90 -3.40 4.08 6.40
N THR A 91 -3.56 3.59 7.64
CA THR A 91 -4.17 4.32 8.74
C THR A 91 -3.12 4.59 9.81
N ILE A 92 -2.83 5.87 10.08
CA ILE A 92 -1.91 6.30 11.12
C ILE A 92 -2.61 6.22 12.48
N LEU A 93 -2.05 5.46 13.41
CA LEU A 93 -2.62 5.29 14.76
C LEU A 93 -2.05 6.30 15.74
N SER A 94 -0.75 6.59 15.65
CA SER A 94 -0.08 7.56 16.50
C SER A 94 1.28 7.97 15.94
N TYR A 95 1.71 9.17 16.33
CA TYR A 95 3.04 9.69 16.07
C TYR A 95 3.90 9.44 17.31
N ARG A 96 4.91 8.55 17.24
CA ARG A 96 5.87 8.42 18.34
C ARG A 96 6.75 9.67 18.34
N GLY A 97 6.42 10.64 19.19
CA GLY A 97 7.20 11.87 19.31
C GLY A 97 6.55 13.04 20.04
N VAL A 98 5.30 12.93 20.52
CA VAL A 98 4.71 13.95 21.39
C VAL A 98 4.20 13.25 22.65
N ASN A 99 5.03 13.29 23.70
CA ASN A 99 4.57 13.31 25.08
C ASN A 99 4.28 14.75 25.46
#